data_AF-A0A176YPK7-F1
#
_entry.id   AF-A0A176YPK7-F1
#
_cell.length_a   1.000
_cell.length_b   1.000
_cell.length_c   1.000
_cell.angle_alpha   90.00
_cell.angle_beta   90.00
_cell.angle_gamma   90.00
#
_symmetry.space_group_name_H-M   'P 1'
#
loop_
_entity.id
_entity.type
_entity.pdbx_description
1 polymer ?
#
loop_
_entity_poly.entity_id
_entity_poly.type
_entity_poly.pdbx_seq_one_letter_code
_entity_poly.pdbx_strand_id
1 'polypeptide(L)'
;MMLKQCLSSLLALGLLLIHPSGAAETASGTAEWTIMVFMNAKNNLEADAIATFRDIASVDSTAKVNLVVEMGRPQRHYTSEAEAWSGVLRFLVKKGQKPIPSAAVADLRNSSGVSDLGSRRALDDFVNWSVDKFPAKKYMLVIWNHGQGWRFQVADQSKKRIAIPEQLGGQPRSATLAAASESVPKVGGYRAVSFDEETRSFLYISDVQESVGSLAQKLNRKLDVIGFDAGMMAMIETAYAFRGSSTLMIASEESEPAAGWNYAAALTPLVANPAISPLELTNQIGFFRIFGAGLLFAFHRERLCVVRRWPVACFGAVHILNGHTSGA
;
A
#
# COMPACT_ATOMS: atom_id res chain seq x y z
N MET A 1 89.14 6.07 31.59
CA MET A 1 89.17 7.48 32.01
C MET A 1 88.20 8.23 31.10
N MET A 2 87.04 8.63 31.66
CA MET A 2 86.21 9.81 31.36
C MET A 2 85.84 10.19 29.91
N LEU A 3 84.70 10.80 29.58
CA LEU A 3 83.38 11.10 30.16
C LEU A 3 82.70 12.04 29.12
N LYS A 4 81.36 12.16 29.17
CA LYS A 4 80.51 13.23 28.60
C LYS A 4 80.08 13.04 27.15
N GLN A 5 78.85 13.35 26.73
CA GLN A 5 77.51 13.58 27.30
C GLN A 5 76.71 14.04 26.07
N CYS A 6 75.56 13.47 25.78
CA CYS A 6 74.37 14.27 25.43
C CYS A 6 73.14 13.40 25.33
N LEU A 7 72.20 13.73 26.22
CA LEU A 7 70.79 13.38 26.17
C LEU A 7 70.16 13.86 24.87
N SER A 8 69.24 13.07 24.32
CA SER A 8 68.00 13.57 23.71
C SER A 8 66.98 12.43 23.73
N SER A 9 66.07 12.56 24.67
CA SER A 9 64.92 11.71 24.96
C SER A 9 63.92 11.71 23.81
N LEU A 10 63.33 10.56 23.47
CA LEU A 10 61.94 10.43 23.04
C LEU A 10 61.51 8.96 23.12
N LEU A 11 60.82 8.63 24.21
CA LEU A 11 59.98 7.44 24.30
C LEU A 11 58.83 7.59 23.29
N ALA A 12 58.72 6.67 22.34
CA ALA A 12 57.48 6.42 21.61
C ALA A 12 56.90 5.09 22.10
N LEU A 13 56.09 5.16 23.16
CA LEU A 13 55.18 4.09 23.57
C LEU A 13 53.82 4.43 22.97
N GLY A 14 53.48 3.80 21.84
CA GLY A 14 52.28 4.09 21.05
C GLY A 14 51.44 2.85 20.78
N LEU A 15 50.61 2.51 21.75
CA LEU A 15 49.28 1.88 21.68
C LEU A 15 48.96 1.02 20.42
N LEU A 16 48.91 -0.30 20.62
CA LEU A 16 48.33 -1.25 19.66
C LEU A 16 46.81 -0.99 19.57
N LEU A 17 46.35 -0.32 18.51
CA LEU A 17 44.93 -0.14 18.23
C LEU A 17 44.33 -1.46 17.76
N ILE A 18 43.72 -2.19 18.69
CA ILE A 18 42.76 -3.25 18.38
C ILE A 18 41.55 -2.56 17.73
N HIS A 19 41.44 -2.68 16.41
CA HIS A 19 40.25 -2.26 15.69
C HIS A 19 39.16 -3.29 15.94
N PRO A 20 38.00 -2.94 16.52
CA PRO A 20 36.82 -3.77 16.32
C PRO A 20 36.40 -3.55 14.87
N SER A 21 36.69 -4.52 14.02
CA SER A 21 36.06 -4.64 12.70
C SER A 21 34.57 -4.89 12.92
N GLY A 22 33.81 -3.80 13.06
CA GLY A 22 32.37 -3.79 12.93
C GLY A 22 32.01 -4.05 11.47
N ALA A 23 32.16 -5.30 11.04
CA ALA A 23 31.50 -5.77 9.84
C ALA A 23 30.00 -5.63 10.09
N ALA A 24 29.36 -4.72 9.36
CA ALA A 24 27.92 -4.65 9.29
C ALA A 24 27.41 -6.03 8.90
N GLU A 25 26.65 -6.65 9.80
CA GLU A 25 26.02 -7.94 9.59
C GLU A 25 24.97 -7.76 8.50
N THR A 26 25.33 -8.10 7.25
CA THR A 26 24.38 -8.27 6.17
C THR A 26 23.48 -9.44 6.54
N ALA A 27 22.29 -9.15 7.08
CA ALA A 27 21.25 -10.15 7.30
C ALA A 27 20.78 -10.68 5.92
N SER A 28 21.46 -11.71 5.44
CA SER A 28 21.20 -12.45 4.20
C SER A 28 20.01 -13.41 4.36
N GLY A 29 18.84 -12.88 4.71
CA GLY A 29 17.61 -13.65 4.83
C GLY A 29 16.42 -12.94 4.20
N THR A 30 15.61 -13.67 3.44
CA THR A 30 14.29 -13.21 3.00
C THR A 30 13.44 -12.87 4.22
N ALA A 31 12.86 -11.67 4.26
CA ALA A 31 11.99 -11.24 5.36
C ALA A 31 10.73 -12.12 5.48
N GLU A 32 10.04 -12.09 6.62
CA GLU A 32 8.73 -12.76 6.72
C GLU A 32 7.67 -11.98 5.96
N TRP A 33 7.69 -10.65 6.07
CA TRP A 33 6.70 -9.77 5.45
C TRP A 33 7.34 -8.58 4.73
N THR A 34 6.77 -8.23 3.59
CA THR A 34 6.89 -6.89 2.99
C THR A 34 5.49 -6.32 2.83
N ILE A 35 5.22 -5.21 3.50
CA ILE A 35 3.98 -4.43 3.40
C ILE A 35 4.26 -3.25 2.48
N MET A 36 3.58 -3.20 1.34
CA MET A 36 3.71 -2.17 0.31
C MET A 36 2.50 -1.24 0.39
N VAL A 37 2.71 0.05 0.62
CA VAL A 37 1.65 1.07 0.61
C VAL A 37 1.89 2.01 -0.56
N PHE A 38 1.00 1.96 -1.54
CA PHE A 38 0.99 2.85 -2.69
C PHE A 38 0.09 4.05 -2.36
N MET A 39 0.72 5.14 -1.95
CA MET A 39 0.08 6.31 -1.35
C MET A 39 0.09 7.48 -2.34
N ASN A 40 -0.97 7.56 -3.15
CA ASN A 40 -1.17 8.70 -4.02
C ASN A 40 -1.80 9.84 -3.22
N ALA A 41 -1.02 10.88 -2.94
CA ALA A 41 -1.50 12.08 -2.23
C ALA A 41 -1.60 13.30 -3.16
N LYS A 42 -1.57 13.09 -4.49
CA LYS A 42 -1.66 14.14 -5.52
C LYS A 42 -3.10 14.63 -5.72
N ASN A 43 -3.77 14.95 -4.62
CA ASN A 43 -5.15 15.44 -4.53
C ASN A 43 -5.38 16.05 -3.13
N ASN A 44 -6.63 16.34 -2.79
CA ASN A 44 -7.01 16.93 -1.51
C ASN A 44 -6.74 16.09 -0.25
N LEU A 45 -6.27 14.84 -0.36
CA LEU A 45 -5.88 13.99 0.78
C LEU A 45 -4.40 14.15 1.18
N GLU A 46 -3.69 15.16 0.67
CA GLU A 46 -2.25 15.35 0.95
C GLU A 46 -1.93 15.40 2.46
N ALA A 47 -2.74 16.11 3.24
CA ALA A 47 -2.55 16.21 4.68
C ALA A 47 -2.79 14.87 5.39
N ASP A 48 -3.81 14.13 4.97
CA ASP A 48 -4.11 12.80 5.50
C ASP A 48 -2.98 11.80 5.19
N ALA A 49 -2.39 11.86 3.99
CA ALA A 49 -1.27 11.01 3.63
C ALA A 49 -0.05 11.23 4.54
N ILE A 50 0.23 12.48 4.94
CA ILE A 50 1.29 12.79 5.92
C ILE A 50 0.95 12.19 7.30
N ALA A 51 -0.32 12.27 7.72
CA ALA A 51 -0.76 11.67 8.98
C ALA A 51 -0.68 10.14 8.94
N THR A 52 -1.13 9.50 7.85
CA THR A 52 -1.02 8.06 7.64
C THR A 52 0.43 7.59 7.61
N PHE A 53 1.32 8.30 6.92
CA PHE A 53 2.75 7.97 6.94
C PHE A 53 3.33 8.04 8.34
N ARG A 54 2.95 9.04 9.14
CA ARG A 54 3.36 9.17 10.54
C ARG A 54 2.85 8.01 11.40
N ASP A 55 1.62 7.54 11.14
CA ASP A 55 1.05 6.38 11.82
C ASP A 55 1.81 5.09 11.47
N ILE A 56 2.12 4.87 10.20
CA ILE A 56 3.00 3.77 9.75
C ILE A 56 4.37 3.89 10.43
N ALA A 57 4.95 5.10 10.45
CA ALA A 57 6.23 5.40 11.08
C ALA A 57 6.18 5.41 12.61
N SER A 58 5.06 5.10 13.26
CA SER A 58 5.06 4.78 14.70
C SER A 58 5.72 3.43 14.99
N VAL A 59 5.82 2.58 13.96
CA VAL A 59 6.44 1.25 13.95
C VAL A 59 7.68 1.26 13.05
N ASP A 60 8.69 0.46 13.39
CA ASP A 60 9.94 0.35 12.61
C ASP A 60 9.89 -0.80 11.61
N SER A 61 10.50 -0.63 10.44
CA SER A 61 10.90 -1.78 9.60
C SER A 61 12.04 -2.53 10.28
N THR A 62 11.91 -3.85 10.35
CA THR A 62 12.88 -4.76 10.99
C THR A 62 13.51 -5.70 9.97
N ALA A 63 14.49 -6.52 10.39
CA ALA A 63 15.06 -7.56 9.54
C ALA A 63 14.04 -8.60 9.05
N LYS A 64 12.87 -8.73 9.71
CA LYS A 64 11.82 -9.69 9.32
C LYS A 64 10.58 -9.04 8.71
N VAL A 65 10.43 -7.71 8.80
CA VAL A 65 9.24 -6.99 8.33
C VAL A 65 9.69 -5.71 7.66
N ASN A 66 9.50 -5.62 6.34
CA ASN A 66 9.71 -4.41 5.57
C ASN A 66 8.40 -3.61 5.50
N LEU A 67 8.42 -2.36 5.91
CA LEU A 67 7.34 -1.40 5.71
C LEU A 67 7.76 -0.47 4.58
N VAL A 68 7.19 -0.64 3.39
CA VAL A 68 7.61 0.03 2.16
C VAL A 68 6.49 0.95 1.70
N VAL A 69 6.79 2.24 1.53
CA VAL A 69 5.81 3.24 1.10
C VAL A 69 6.31 3.96 -0.14
N GLU A 70 5.50 3.99 -1.19
CA GLU A 70 5.62 4.99 -2.25
C GLU A 70 4.61 6.10 -1.97
N MET A 71 5.09 7.33 -1.93
CA MET A 71 4.26 8.50 -1.70
C MET A 71 4.43 9.49 -2.84
N GLY A 72 3.33 9.91 -3.46
CA GLY A 72 3.31 11.02 -4.40
C GLY A 72 2.64 12.25 -3.81
N ARG A 73 3.22 13.43 -4.05
CA ARG A 73 2.70 14.71 -3.59
C ARG A 73 2.53 15.70 -4.76
N PRO A 74 1.49 16.55 -4.73
CA PRO A 74 1.15 17.43 -5.84
C PRO A 74 2.13 18.61 -5.92
N GLN A 75 2.22 19.25 -7.09
CA GLN A 75 2.91 20.54 -7.24
C GLN A 75 2.19 21.67 -6.50
N ARG A 76 0.86 21.61 -6.46
CA ARG A 76 0.03 22.55 -5.68
C ARG A 76 -0.34 21.90 -4.35
N HIS A 77 0.33 22.32 -3.30
CA HIS A 77 0.17 21.75 -1.97
C HIS A 77 -1.11 22.20 -1.25
N TYR A 78 -1.73 21.26 -0.53
CA TYR A 78 -2.78 21.45 0.47
C TYR A 78 -2.20 21.57 1.88
N THR A 79 -0.93 21.16 2.09
CA THR A 79 -0.21 21.32 3.36
C THR A 79 1.26 21.65 3.15
N SER A 80 1.84 22.44 4.06
CA SER A 80 3.29 22.72 4.08
C SER A 80 4.09 21.73 4.94
N GLU A 81 3.43 20.72 5.54
CA GLU A 81 4.12 19.70 6.33
C GLU A 81 5.13 18.89 5.50
N ALA A 82 6.13 18.34 6.20
CA ALA A 82 7.20 17.53 5.61
C ALA A 82 7.83 18.19 4.38
N GLU A 83 8.24 19.45 4.52
CA GLU A 83 9.02 20.21 3.53
C GLU A 83 8.30 20.53 2.21
N ALA A 84 6.99 20.29 2.09
CA ALA A 84 6.21 20.64 0.89
C ALA A 84 6.89 20.27 -0.44
N TRP A 85 7.47 19.06 -0.51
CA TRP A 85 8.08 18.57 -1.74
C TRP A 85 7.01 18.00 -2.67
N SER A 86 7.24 18.10 -3.97
CA SER A 86 6.36 17.56 -5.02
C SER A 86 7.04 16.41 -5.77
N GLY A 87 6.27 15.54 -6.42
CA GLY A 87 6.76 14.39 -7.16
C GLY A 87 6.52 13.08 -6.41
N VAL A 88 7.39 12.08 -6.57
CA VAL A 88 7.25 10.75 -5.96
C VAL A 88 8.52 10.37 -5.20
N LEU A 89 8.36 9.82 -4.00
CA LEU A 89 9.43 9.28 -3.18
C LEU A 89 9.08 7.87 -2.70
N ARG A 90 10.10 7.04 -2.49
CA ARG A 90 9.95 5.72 -1.86
C ARG A 90 10.72 5.65 -0.55
N PHE A 91 10.14 4.95 0.41
CA PHE A 91 10.65 4.82 1.77
C PHE A 91 10.68 3.35 2.19
N LEU A 92 11.75 2.96 2.87
CA LEU A 92 11.72 1.86 3.83
C LEU A 92 11.50 2.50 5.20
N VAL A 93 10.35 2.29 5.80
CA VAL A 93 9.90 3.14 6.92
C VAL A 93 10.66 2.85 8.20
N LYS A 94 11.20 3.91 8.80
CA LYS A 94 11.82 3.92 10.12
C LYS A 94 10.97 4.62 11.15
N LYS A 95 11.05 4.13 12.40
CA LYS A 95 10.28 4.69 13.51
C LYS A 95 10.60 6.18 13.72
N GLY A 96 9.56 7.01 13.76
CA GLY A 96 9.62 8.45 13.96
C GLY A 96 10.06 9.25 12.74
N GLN A 97 10.31 8.62 11.59
CA GLN A 97 10.77 9.33 10.41
C GLN A 97 9.66 10.20 9.80
N LYS A 98 10.06 11.31 9.17
CA LYS A 98 9.18 12.14 8.36
C LYS A 98 9.26 11.72 6.88
N PRO A 99 8.20 11.86 6.09
CA PRO A 99 8.24 11.59 4.65
C PRO A 99 8.90 12.77 3.93
N ILE A 100 10.23 12.88 3.98
CA ILE A 100 11.01 13.97 3.39
C ILE A 100 12.10 13.42 2.46
N PRO A 101 12.58 14.20 1.46
CA PRO A 101 13.54 13.70 0.47
C PRO A 101 14.81 13.12 1.07
N SER A 102 15.35 13.73 2.13
CA SER A 102 16.58 13.25 2.78
C SER A 102 16.43 11.89 3.49
N ALA A 103 15.19 11.44 3.73
CA ALA A 103 14.88 10.15 4.35
C ALA A 103 14.38 9.10 3.35
N ALA A 104 14.25 9.46 2.06
CA ALA A 104 13.80 8.55 1.03
C ALA A 104 14.90 7.54 0.65
N VAL A 105 14.52 6.30 0.38
CA VAL A 105 15.42 5.27 -0.17
C VAL A 105 15.45 5.29 -1.70
N ALA A 106 14.48 5.94 -2.34
CA ALA A 106 14.53 6.32 -3.75
C ALA A 106 13.82 7.65 -3.97
N ASP A 107 14.48 8.56 -4.67
CA ASP A 107 13.93 9.86 -5.08
C ASP A 107 13.54 9.80 -6.56
N LEU A 108 12.23 9.81 -6.84
CA LEU A 108 11.66 9.66 -8.18
C LEU A 108 11.05 10.97 -8.68
N ARG A 109 11.33 12.10 -8.03
CA ARG A 109 10.73 13.41 -8.38
C ARG A 109 11.05 13.85 -9.81
N ASN A 110 12.16 13.35 -10.38
CA ASN A 110 12.58 13.61 -11.75
C ASN A 110 12.42 12.40 -12.69
N SER A 111 11.75 11.34 -12.25
CA SER A 111 11.59 10.11 -13.03
C SER A 111 10.40 10.20 -13.99
N SER A 112 10.69 10.28 -15.29
CA SER A 112 9.65 10.30 -16.33
C SER A 112 8.89 8.97 -16.37
N GLY A 113 7.55 9.04 -16.32
CA GLY A 113 6.67 7.90 -16.54
C GLY A 113 6.21 7.14 -15.29
N VAL A 114 6.69 7.48 -14.09
CA VAL A 114 6.23 6.91 -12.81
C VAL A 114 5.71 7.96 -11.82
N SER A 115 5.65 9.22 -12.26
CA SER A 115 5.08 10.33 -11.46
C SER A 115 3.54 10.33 -11.45
N ASP A 116 2.90 9.74 -12.47
CA ASP A 116 1.44 9.59 -12.54
C ASP A 116 1.01 8.36 -11.73
N LEU A 117 0.50 8.59 -10.52
CA LEU A 117 0.07 7.52 -9.61
C LEU A 117 -1.38 7.07 -9.86
N GLY A 118 -2.06 7.65 -10.85
CA GLY A 118 -3.26 7.08 -11.45
C GLY A 118 -2.94 6.12 -12.60
N SER A 119 -1.67 5.89 -12.93
CA SER A 119 -1.27 4.99 -14.02
C SER A 119 -0.86 3.59 -13.55
N ARG A 120 -1.23 2.57 -14.33
CA ARG A 120 -0.75 1.17 -14.14
C ARG A 120 0.78 1.09 -14.13
N ARG A 121 1.45 1.93 -14.92
CA ARG A 121 2.92 1.94 -15.04
C ARG A 121 3.60 2.27 -13.73
N ALA A 122 3.11 3.27 -12.99
CA ALA A 122 3.68 3.61 -11.69
C ALA A 122 3.46 2.48 -10.67
N LEU A 123 2.25 1.89 -10.64
CA LEU A 123 1.97 0.75 -9.76
C LEU A 123 2.88 -0.46 -10.07
N ASP A 124 3.01 -0.83 -11.35
CA ASP A 124 3.89 -1.91 -11.79
C ASP A 124 5.34 -1.66 -11.37
N ASP A 125 5.85 -0.44 -11.55
CA ASP A 125 7.21 -0.08 -11.15
C ASP A 125 7.40 -0.23 -9.65
N PHE A 126 6.45 0.27 -8.84
CA PHE A 126 6.51 0.20 -7.39
C PHE A 126 6.49 -1.23 -6.86
N VAL A 127 5.55 -2.06 -7.31
CA VAL A 127 5.43 -3.44 -6.80
C VAL A 127 6.62 -4.30 -7.22
N ASN A 128 7.13 -4.11 -8.45
CA ASN A 128 8.30 -4.83 -8.92
C ASN A 128 9.55 -4.42 -8.14
N TRP A 129 9.78 -3.11 -8.01
CA TRP A 129 10.89 -2.57 -7.23
C TRP A 129 10.83 -3.03 -5.77
N SER A 130 9.65 -3.07 -5.16
CA SER A 130 9.47 -3.50 -3.77
C SER A 130 9.81 -4.98 -3.58
N VAL A 131 9.37 -5.86 -4.47
CA VAL A 131 9.72 -7.29 -4.42
C VAL A 131 11.21 -7.52 -4.65
N ASP A 132 11.82 -6.80 -5.60
CA ASP A 132 13.23 -6.97 -5.93
C ASP A 132 14.15 -6.42 -4.83
N LYS A 133 13.79 -5.28 -4.23
CA LYS A 133 14.59 -4.63 -3.20
C LYS A 133 14.37 -5.20 -1.80
N PHE A 134 13.13 -5.64 -1.51
CA PHE A 134 12.70 -6.10 -0.19
C PHE A 134 12.02 -7.48 -0.30
N PRO A 135 12.79 -8.54 -0.61
CA PRO A 135 12.25 -9.89 -0.75
C PRO A 135 11.67 -10.40 0.57
N ALA A 136 10.48 -11.00 0.52
CA ALA A 136 9.77 -11.54 1.66
C ALA A 136 8.99 -12.82 1.35
N LYS A 137 8.68 -13.59 2.40
CA LYS A 137 7.83 -14.78 2.30
C LYS A 137 6.36 -14.45 2.15
N LYS A 138 5.91 -13.29 2.60
CA LYS A 138 4.52 -12.83 2.49
C LYS A 138 4.47 -11.36 2.05
N TYR A 139 3.50 -11.03 1.21
CA TYR A 139 3.33 -9.69 0.67
C TYR A 139 1.91 -9.17 0.87
N MET A 140 1.83 -7.93 1.35
CA MET A 140 0.59 -7.16 1.35
C MET A 140 0.80 -5.93 0.48
N LEU A 141 -0.12 -5.68 -0.45
CA LEU A 141 -0.20 -4.42 -1.19
C LEU A 141 -1.41 -3.63 -0.71
N VAL A 142 -1.23 -2.37 -0.36
CA VAL A 142 -2.30 -1.43 -0.02
C VAL A 142 -2.33 -0.32 -1.05
N ILE A 143 -3.48 -0.11 -1.66
CA ILE A 143 -3.75 1.07 -2.49
C ILE A 143 -4.48 2.09 -1.63
N TRP A 144 -3.83 3.22 -1.36
CA TRP A 144 -4.33 4.29 -0.48
C TRP A 144 -4.70 5.51 -1.31
N ASN A 145 -5.98 5.94 -1.27
CA ASN A 145 -6.51 7.17 -1.87
C ASN A 145 -8.04 7.27 -1.67
N HIS A 146 -8.72 8.12 -2.44
CA HIS A 146 -10.11 7.98 -2.83
C HIS A 146 -10.40 6.65 -3.54
N GLY A 147 -11.65 6.21 -3.37
CA GLY A 147 -12.23 5.09 -4.08
C GLY A 147 -13.58 5.47 -4.69
N GLN A 148 -13.86 4.94 -5.88
CA GLN A 148 -15.09 5.22 -6.60
C GLN A 148 -16.23 4.28 -6.20
N GLY A 149 -15.91 3.01 -5.92
CA GLY A 149 -16.88 1.94 -5.67
C GLY A 149 -17.88 1.70 -6.78
N TRP A 150 -19.18 1.68 -6.46
CA TRP A 150 -20.27 1.50 -7.43
C TRP A 150 -20.64 2.77 -8.21
N ARG A 151 -20.15 3.94 -7.79
CA ARG A 151 -20.50 5.20 -8.45
C ARG A 151 -19.91 5.20 -9.85
N PHE A 152 -20.57 5.81 -10.83
CA PHE A 152 -19.99 5.98 -12.17
C PHE A 152 -19.21 7.30 -12.20
N GLN A 153 -17.88 7.21 -12.25
CA GLN A 153 -16.97 8.31 -12.52
C GLN A 153 -16.05 7.89 -13.67
N VAL A 154 -15.87 8.77 -14.64
CA VAL A 154 -15.01 8.55 -15.81
C VAL A 154 -13.98 9.68 -15.86
N ALA A 155 -12.72 9.34 -16.17
CA ALA A 155 -11.67 10.36 -16.36
C ALA A 155 -12.06 11.28 -17.52
N ASP A 156 -11.76 12.57 -17.36
CA ASP A 156 -12.04 13.57 -18.38
C ASP A 156 -11.06 13.39 -19.56
N GLN A 157 -11.60 12.83 -20.65
CA GLN A 157 -11.18 12.98 -22.06
C GLN A 157 -9.75 12.51 -22.43
N SER A 158 -9.55 11.19 -22.54
CA SER A 158 -8.75 10.63 -23.65
C SER A 158 -9.03 9.16 -24.03
N LYS A 159 -9.91 8.44 -23.31
CA LYS A 159 -10.44 7.15 -23.78
C LYS A 159 -11.94 7.05 -23.53
N LYS A 160 -12.71 7.68 -24.42
CA LYS A 160 -14.13 7.37 -24.63
C LYS A 160 -14.26 5.89 -25.01
N ARG A 161 -14.46 5.00 -24.04
CA ARG A 161 -15.26 3.78 -24.27
C ARG A 161 -16.70 4.16 -23.93
N ILE A 162 -17.33 4.89 -24.86
CA ILE A 162 -18.77 5.09 -24.82
C ILE A 162 -19.38 3.71 -25.06
N ALA A 163 -20.09 3.18 -24.08
CA ALA A 163 -21.07 2.14 -24.34
C ALA A 163 -22.14 2.80 -25.22
N ILE A 164 -22.02 2.64 -26.54
CA ILE A 164 -23.07 3.06 -27.46
C ILE A 164 -24.23 2.08 -27.22
N PRO A 165 -25.43 2.53 -26.83
CA PRO A 165 -26.63 1.74 -27.07
C PRO A 165 -26.90 1.86 -28.56
N GLU A 166 -26.18 1.09 -29.37
CA GLU A 166 -26.48 1.04 -30.80
C GLU A 166 -27.84 0.36 -30.91
N GLN A 167 -28.79 1.09 -31.50
CA GLN A 167 -30.15 0.63 -31.73
C GLN A 167 -30.14 -0.80 -32.24
N LEU A 168 -30.98 -1.65 -31.65
CA LEU A 168 -31.26 -3.01 -32.08
C LEU A 168 -31.74 -3.02 -33.55
N GLY A 169 -30.78 -3.04 -34.47
CA GLY A 169 -30.96 -3.17 -35.91
C GLY A 169 -30.24 -4.42 -36.41
N GLY A 170 -30.96 -5.55 -36.39
CA GLY A 170 -30.75 -6.76 -37.18
C GLY A 170 -29.34 -7.14 -37.68
N GLN A 171 -28.44 -7.56 -36.78
CA GLN A 171 -27.23 -8.30 -37.17
C GLN A 171 -27.19 -9.70 -36.52
N PRO A 172 -26.68 -10.73 -37.21
CA PRO A 172 -26.72 -12.11 -36.74
C PRO A 172 -25.91 -12.27 -35.44
N ARG A 173 -26.59 -12.80 -34.41
CA ARG A 173 -26.17 -12.93 -33.00
C ARG A 173 -24.76 -13.48 -32.73
N SER A 174 -24.12 -14.15 -33.68
CA SER A 174 -22.81 -14.79 -33.50
C SER A 174 -21.63 -13.82 -33.63
N ALA A 175 -21.68 -12.86 -34.56
CA ALA A 175 -20.61 -11.87 -34.72
C ALA A 175 -20.69 -10.77 -33.63
N THR A 176 -21.90 -10.49 -33.14
CA THR A 176 -22.17 -9.51 -32.10
C THR A 176 -21.63 -9.92 -30.73
N LEU A 177 -21.53 -11.21 -30.41
CA LEU A 177 -20.98 -11.68 -29.13
C LEU A 177 -19.46 -11.54 -29.05
N ALA A 178 -18.74 -11.81 -30.15
CA ALA A 178 -17.29 -11.63 -30.22
C ALA A 178 -16.91 -10.14 -30.21
N ALA A 179 -17.62 -9.29 -30.95
CA ALA A 179 -17.43 -7.84 -30.90
C ALA A 179 -17.87 -7.22 -29.56
N ALA A 180 -18.94 -7.75 -28.94
CA ALA A 180 -19.35 -7.34 -27.60
C ALA A 180 -18.25 -7.63 -26.57
N SER A 181 -17.56 -8.78 -26.66
CA SER A 181 -16.44 -9.14 -25.77
C SER A 181 -15.29 -8.12 -25.78
N GLU A 182 -15.03 -7.45 -26.91
CA GLU A 182 -13.96 -6.44 -26.99
C GLU A 182 -14.41 -5.07 -26.42
N SER A 183 -15.70 -4.78 -26.52
CA SER A 183 -16.35 -3.57 -25.99
C SER A 183 -16.76 -3.67 -24.52
N VAL A 184 -16.93 -4.89 -23.99
CA VAL A 184 -17.17 -5.13 -22.57
C VAL A 184 -15.92 -4.69 -21.82
N PRO A 185 -16.03 -3.68 -20.93
CA PRO A 185 -14.91 -3.32 -20.08
C PRO A 185 -14.51 -4.54 -19.28
N LYS A 186 -13.20 -4.73 -19.12
CA LYS A 186 -12.67 -5.73 -18.19
C LYS A 186 -13.38 -5.56 -16.83
N VAL A 187 -13.56 -6.66 -16.09
CA VAL A 187 -14.14 -6.58 -14.75
C VAL A 187 -13.39 -5.52 -13.94
N GLY A 188 -14.12 -4.54 -13.39
CA GLY A 188 -13.53 -3.40 -12.67
C GLY A 188 -13.05 -2.24 -13.54
N GLY A 189 -13.15 -2.30 -14.88
CA GLY A 189 -12.68 -1.25 -15.81
C GLY A 189 -13.49 0.06 -15.80
N TYR A 190 -14.58 0.12 -15.04
CA TYR A 190 -15.29 1.37 -14.74
C TYR A 190 -15.11 1.83 -13.29
N ARG A 191 -14.42 1.05 -12.46
CA ARG A 191 -14.19 1.37 -11.06
C ARG A 191 -12.75 1.83 -10.91
N ALA A 192 -12.57 2.96 -10.26
CA ALA A 192 -11.25 3.47 -9.98
C ALA A 192 -10.96 3.54 -8.49
N VAL A 193 -9.68 3.51 -8.22
CA VAL A 193 -9.01 3.85 -6.97
C VAL A 193 -7.81 4.73 -7.35
N SER A 194 -7.20 5.45 -6.42
CA SER A 194 -6.02 6.28 -6.71
C SER A 194 -6.26 7.38 -7.76
N PHE A 195 -6.67 8.56 -7.28
CA PHE A 195 -7.03 9.70 -8.10
C PHE A 195 -5.86 10.68 -8.11
N ASP A 196 -5.25 10.88 -9.27
CA ASP A 196 -4.15 11.83 -9.45
C ASP A 196 -4.71 13.09 -10.12
N GLU A 197 -5.03 14.12 -9.33
CA GLU A 197 -5.66 15.34 -9.83
C GLU A 197 -4.70 16.21 -10.64
N GLU A 198 -3.40 16.06 -10.43
CA GLU A 198 -2.35 16.76 -11.17
C GLU A 198 -2.33 16.31 -12.64
N THR A 199 -2.43 14.99 -12.87
CA THR A 199 -2.44 14.40 -14.21
C THR A 199 -3.85 14.10 -14.73
N ARG A 200 -4.88 14.25 -13.87
CA ARG A 200 -6.29 13.93 -14.14
C ARG A 200 -6.51 12.48 -14.56
N SER A 201 -5.71 11.58 -14.01
CA SER A 201 -5.78 10.15 -14.25
C SER A 201 -6.39 9.43 -13.04
N PHE A 202 -6.88 8.22 -13.30
CA PHE A 202 -7.38 7.33 -12.26
C PHE A 202 -6.83 5.92 -12.49
N LEU A 203 -6.48 5.24 -11.41
CA LEU A 203 -6.08 3.84 -11.48
C LEU A 203 -7.33 2.95 -11.49
N TYR A 204 -7.65 2.37 -12.65
CA TYR A 204 -8.80 1.48 -12.73
C TYR A 204 -8.53 0.17 -12.01
N ILE A 205 -9.59 -0.50 -11.53
CA ILE A 205 -9.45 -1.81 -10.89
C ILE A 205 -8.96 -2.86 -11.88
N SER A 206 -9.21 -2.70 -13.18
CA SER A 206 -8.57 -3.53 -14.21
C SER A 206 -7.05 -3.33 -14.25
N ASP A 207 -6.55 -2.11 -14.02
CA ASP A 207 -5.11 -1.83 -13.99
C ASP A 207 -4.46 -2.48 -12.76
N VAL A 208 -5.10 -2.34 -11.59
CA VAL A 208 -4.65 -3.00 -10.35
C VAL A 208 -4.71 -4.53 -10.51
N GLN A 209 -5.77 -5.07 -11.14
CA GLN A 209 -5.91 -6.50 -11.42
C GLN A 209 -4.76 -7.02 -12.28
N GLU A 210 -4.41 -6.31 -13.35
CA GLU A 210 -3.31 -6.68 -14.24
C GLU A 210 -1.96 -6.58 -13.55
N SER A 211 -1.75 -5.55 -12.73
CA SER A 211 -0.52 -5.37 -11.95
C SER A 211 -0.34 -6.50 -10.93
N VAL A 212 -1.37 -6.79 -10.12
CA VAL A 212 -1.35 -7.88 -9.14
C VAL A 212 -1.27 -9.25 -9.83
N GLY A 213 -1.87 -9.41 -11.01
CA GLY A 213 -1.74 -10.62 -11.83
C GLY A 213 -0.29 -10.84 -12.31
N SER A 214 0.36 -9.78 -12.79
CA SER A 214 1.77 -9.81 -13.22
C SER A 214 2.70 -10.08 -12.03
N LEU A 215 2.42 -9.45 -10.89
CA LEU A 215 3.13 -9.69 -9.63
C LEU A 215 3.00 -11.15 -9.17
N ALA A 216 1.79 -11.72 -9.23
CA ALA A 216 1.56 -13.11 -8.86
C ALA A 216 2.33 -14.10 -9.76
N GLN A 217 2.44 -13.79 -11.06
CA GLN A 217 3.29 -14.54 -11.98
C GLN A 217 4.77 -14.44 -11.58
N LYS A 218 5.27 -13.22 -11.29
CA LYS A 218 6.64 -13.00 -10.84
C LYS A 218 6.97 -13.75 -9.54
N LEU A 219 6.03 -13.76 -8.60
CA LEU A 219 6.18 -14.48 -7.33
C LEU A 219 5.99 -16.01 -7.46
N ASN A 220 5.51 -16.48 -8.62
CA ASN A 220 5.05 -17.86 -8.84
C ASN A 220 4.02 -18.33 -7.79
N ARG A 221 3.18 -17.40 -7.30
CA ARG A 221 2.10 -17.62 -6.34
C ARG A 221 1.21 -16.39 -6.26
N LYS A 222 0.00 -16.54 -5.71
CA LYS A 222 -0.88 -15.40 -5.44
C LYS A 222 -0.24 -14.45 -4.42
N LEU A 223 -0.54 -13.16 -4.56
CA LEU A 223 -0.34 -12.17 -3.51
C LEU A 223 -1.08 -12.62 -2.24
N ASP A 224 -0.49 -12.39 -1.05
CA ASP A 224 -1.14 -12.84 0.19
C ASP A 224 -2.33 -11.94 0.53
N VAL A 225 -2.16 -10.61 0.44
CA VAL A 225 -3.22 -9.63 0.72
C VAL A 225 -3.18 -8.47 -0.28
N ILE A 226 -4.33 -8.16 -0.89
CA ILE A 226 -4.58 -6.85 -1.52
C ILE A 226 -5.51 -6.05 -0.61
N GLY A 227 -5.12 -4.83 -0.32
CA GLY A 227 -5.82 -3.90 0.55
C GLY A 227 -6.21 -2.64 -0.21
N PHE A 228 -7.41 -2.15 0.07
CA PHE A 228 -7.88 -0.85 -0.41
C PHE A 228 -8.21 0.01 0.82
N ASP A 229 -7.31 0.92 1.17
CA ASP A 229 -7.55 2.02 2.13
C ASP A 229 -8.14 3.18 1.31
N ALA A 230 -9.37 2.91 0.85
CA ALA A 230 -10.14 3.75 -0.04
C ALA A 230 -11.64 3.41 0.08
N GLY A 231 -12.49 4.43 -0.06
CA GLY A 231 -13.94 4.29 0.05
C GLY A 231 -14.59 3.35 -0.97
N MET A 232 -15.56 2.57 -0.50
CA MET A 232 -16.47 1.74 -1.33
C MET A 232 -15.77 0.68 -2.20
N MET A 233 -14.62 0.16 -1.77
CA MET A 233 -13.85 -0.80 -2.54
C MET A 233 -14.22 -2.28 -2.27
N ALA A 234 -14.99 -2.58 -1.23
CA ALA A 234 -15.45 -3.93 -0.88
C ALA A 234 -16.64 -4.42 -1.72
N MET A 235 -16.54 -4.28 -3.03
CA MET A 235 -17.59 -4.67 -3.96
C MET A 235 -17.30 -6.05 -4.56
N ILE A 236 -18.35 -6.82 -4.85
CA ILE A 236 -18.22 -8.19 -5.36
C ILE A 236 -17.38 -8.27 -6.64
N GLU A 237 -17.49 -7.29 -7.54
CA GLU A 237 -16.75 -7.26 -8.80
C GLU A 237 -15.28 -6.88 -8.60
N THR A 238 -14.99 -6.05 -7.58
CA THR A 238 -13.61 -5.79 -7.14
C THR A 238 -13.02 -7.09 -6.60
N ALA A 239 -13.72 -7.77 -5.68
CA ALA A 239 -13.28 -9.07 -5.15
C ALA A 239 -13.11 -10.12 -6.25
N TYR A 240 -14.02 -10.14 -7.24
CA TYR A 240 -13.97 -11.06 -8.37
C TYR A 240 -12.72 -10.83 -9.24
N ALA A 241 -12.29 -9.58 -9.42
CA ALA A 241 -11.10 -9.24 -10.20
C ALA A 241 -9.84 -9.92 -9.63
N PHE A 242 -9.70 -9.96 -8.30
CA PHE A 242 -8.50 -10.49 -7.63
C PHE A 242 -8.53 -11.97 -7.28
N ARG A 243 -9.64 -12.68 -7.52
CA ARG A 243 -9.80 -14.11 -7.15
C ARG A 243 -8.68 -15.04 -7.63
N GLY A 244 -8.08 -14.70 -8.78
CA GLY A 244 -7.01 -15.46 -9.42
C GLY A 244 -5.60 -15.07 -8.97
N SER A 245 -5.42 -13.86 -8.43
CA SER A 245 -4.10 -13.24 -8.24
C SER A 245 -3.82 -12.83 -6.78
N SER A 246 -4.82 -12.75 -5.91
CA SER A 246 -4.66 -12.55 -4.46
C SER A 246 -5.38 -13.63 -3.65
N THR A 247 -4.87 -13.92 -2.46
CA THR A 247 -5.45 -14.88 -1.51
C THR A 247 -6.55 -14.24 -0.66
N LEU A 248 -6.32 -13.00 -0.22
CA LEU A 248 -7.26 -12.20 0.56
C LEU A 248 -7.41 -10.81 -0.06
N MET A 249 -8.61 -10.24 0.07
CA MET A 249 -8.87 -8.84 -0.16
C MET A 249 -9.43 -8.21 1.11
N ILE A 250 -8.98 -7.00 1.44
CA ILE A 250 -9.53 -6.19 2.52
C ILE A 250 -9.88 -4.80 2.01
N ALA A 251 -11.10 -4.34 2.28
CA ALA A 251 -11.63 -3.06 1.80
C ALA A 251 -12.87 -2.63 2.60
N SER A 252 -13.30 -1.37 2.48
CA SER A 252 -14.59 -0.89 3.00
C SER A 252 -15.74 -0.99 1.99
N GLU A 253 -16.93 -1.39 2.45
CA GLU A 253 -18.17 -1.31 1.65
C GLU A 253 -18.66 0.14 1.47
N GLU A 254 -18.20 1.03 2.35
CA GLU A 254 -18.68 2.40 2.46
C GLU A 254 -17.56 3.43 2.28
N SER A 255 -17.95 4.70 2.25
CA SER A 255 -16.98 5.80 2.34
C SER A 255 -16.14 5.65 3.62
N GLU A 256 -14.82 5.68 3.45
CA GLU A 256 -13.87 5.67 4.57
C GLU A 256 -13.66 7.11 5.09
N PRO A 257 -13.32 7.29 6.37
CA PRO A 257 -12.82 8.56 6.87
C PRO A 257 -11.53 8.94 6.15
N ALA A 258 -11.26 10.23 5.94
CA ALA A 258 -10.04 10.70 5.28
C ALA A 258 -8.75 10.20 5.98
N ALA A 259 -8.81 10.02 7.30
CA ALA A 259 -7.72 9.46 8.10
C ALA A 259 -7.34 8.01 7.75
N GLY A 260 -8.20 7.26 7.06
CA GLY A 260 -7.94 5.89 6.61
C GLY A 260 -7.81 4.86 7.75
N TRP A 261 -6.98 3.84 7.50
CA TRP A 261 -6.72 2.76 8.45
C TRP A 261 -5.85 3.19 9.63
N ASN A 262 -6.02 2.50 10.76
CA ASN A 262 -5.07 2.53 11.88
C ASN A 262 -3.94 1.52 11.62
N TYR A 263 -2.89 1.99 10.96
CA TYR A 263 -1.73 1.19 10.62
C TYR A 263 -0.98 0.77 11.87
N ALA A 264 -0.80 1.67 12.86
CA ALA A 264 -0.09 1.33 14.09
C ALA A 264 -0.70 0.10 14.80
N ALA A 265 -2.04 0.01 14.84
CA ALA A 265 -2.76 -1.11 15.44
C ALA A 265 -2.50 -2.45 14.73
N ALA A 266 -2.33 -2.45 13.41
CA ALA A 266 -2.04 -3.65 12.63
C ALA A 266 -0.54 -3.99 12.56
N LEU A 267 0.33 -2.98 12.45
CA LEU A 267 1.76 -3.13 12.25
C LEU A 267 2.51 -3.46 13.55
N THR A 268 2.04 -2.97 14.70
CA THR A 268 2.64 -3.31 16.00
C THR A 268 2.63 -4.82 16.28
N PRO A 269 1.48 -5.53 16.22
CA PRO A 269 1.47 -6.98 16.43
C PRO A 269 2.20 -7.73 15.31
N LEU A 270 2.22 -7.22 14.08
CA LEU A 270 2.99 -7.79 12.97
C LEU A 270 4.49 -7.81 13.25
N VAL A 271 5.05 -6.68 13.72
CA VAL A 271 6.49 -6.61 14.04
C VAL A 271 6.83 -7.44 15.27
N ALA A 272 5.94 -7.51 16.26
CA ALA A 272 6.12 -8.37 17.43
C ALA A 272 6.04 -9.87 17.09
N ASN A 273 5.18 -10.26 16.14
CA ASN A 273 5.03 -11.63 15.66
C ASN A 273 5.01 -11.70 14.12
N PRO A 274 6.19 -11.70 13.46
CA PRO A 274 6.26 -11.77 12.00
C PRO A 274 5.72 -13.08 11.41
N ALA A 275 5.53 -14.13 12.23
CA ALA A 275 4.94 -15.39 11.79
C ALA A 275 3.42 -15.30 11.57
N ILE A 276 2.77 -14.21 12.01
CA ILE A 276 1.33 -13.96 11.86
C ILE A 276 0.82 -14.33 10.46
N SER A 277 -0.31 -15.02 10.39
CA SER A 277 -0.91 -15.39 9.11
C SER A 277 -1.51 -14.16 8.41
N PRO A 278 -1.66 -14.19 7.07
CA PRO A 278 -2.33 -13.11 6.36
C PRO A 278 -3.73 -12.79 6.89
N LEU A 279 -4.51 -13.81 7.29
CA LEU A 279 -5.85 -13.62 7.83
C LEU A 279 -5.82 -12.93 9.20
N GLU A 280 -4.93 -13.37 10.09
CA GLU A 280 -4.77 -12.75 11.41
C GLU A 280 -4.32 -11.30 11.30
N LEU A 281 -3.39 -11.00 10.37
CA LEU A 281 -2.97 -9.62 10.09
C LEU A 281 -4.15 -8.77 9.60
N THR A 282 -4.93 -9.24 8.62
CA THR A 282 -6.10 -8.51 8.14
C THR A 282 -7.14 -8.30 9.23
N ASN A 283 -7.25 -9.23 10.18
CA ASN A 283 -8.07 -9.12 11.38
C ASN A 283 -7.50 -8.16 12.43
N GLN A 284 -6.38 -7.47 12.22
CA GLN A 284 -5.94 -6.36 13.08
C GLN A 284 -6.24 -5.00 12.46
N ILE A 285 -6.56 -4.97 11.17
CA ILE A 285 -6.82 -3.71 10.46
C ILE A 285 -8.19 -3.18 10.89
N GLY A 286 -8.23 -1.89 11.18
CA GLY A 286 -9.43 -1.14 11.54
C GLY A 286 -9.30 0.31 11.09
N PHE A 287 -10.37 1.08 11.25
CA PHE A 287 -10.39 2.51 10.91
C PHE A 287 -10.12 3.38 12.12
N PHE A 288 -9.57 4.56 11.89
CA PHE A 288 -9.73 5.67 12.84
C PHE A 288 -11.16 6.20 12.76
N ARG A 289 -11.89 6.23 13.87
CA ARG A 289 -13.14 6.99 13.98
C ARG A 289 -12.92 8.23 14.84
N ILE A 290 -13.26 9.39 14.28
CA ILE A 290 -13.45 10.63 15.05
C ILE A 290 -14.92 10.71 15.42
N PHE A 291 -15.26 10.56 16.71
CA PHE A 291 -16.56 11.01 17.20
C PHE A 291 -16.45 12.48 17.62
N GLY A 292 -17.50 13.25 17.36
CA GLY A 292 -17.57 14.68 17.71
C GLY A 292 -17.12 14.95 19.14
N ALA A 293 -16.40 16.06 19.31
CA ALA A 293 -15.65 16.49 20.50
C ALA A 293 -14.21 15.92 20.67
N GLY A 294 -13.48 15.70 19.56
CA GLY A 294 -12.02 15.63 19.59
C GLY A 294 -11.41 14.39 20.25
N LEU A 295 -12.18 13.31 20.40
CA LEU A 295 -11.70 12.04 20.95
C LEU A 295 -11.52 11.02 19.82
N LEU A 296 -10.27 10.62 19.56
CA LEU A 296 -9.90 9.60 18.58
C LEU A 296 -10.09 8.21 19.21
N PHE A 297 -10.94 7.35 18.63
CA PHE A 297 -11.04 5.95 19.03
C PHE A 297 -10.75 5.03 17.83
N ALA A 298 -9.94 4.00 18.06
CA ALA A 298 -9.76 2.90 17.12
C ALA A 298 -10.90 1.90 17.31
N PHE A 299 -11.78 1.76 16.32
CA PHE A 299 -12.81 0.72 16.33
C PHE A 299 -12.42 -0.38 15.35
N HIS A 300 -12.46 -1.61 15.84
CA HIS A 300 -12.27 -2.80 15.03
C HIS A 300 -13.65 -3.24 14.49
N ARG A 301 -13.79 -3.28 13.15
CA ARG A 301 -14.78 -4.10 12.38
C ARG A 301 -16.14 -3.57 11.92
N GLU A 302 -16.55 -2.31 12.09
CA GLU A 302 -17.95 -2.01 11.70
C GLU A 302 -18.26 -2.00 10.19
N ARG A 303 -17.27 -1.86 9.28
CA ARG A 303 -17.50 -1.81 7.80
C ARG A 303 -16.36 -2.35 6.93
N LEU A 304 -15.37 -3.01 7.53
CA LEU A 304 -14.20 -3.55 6.83
C LEU A 304 -14.48 -5.01 6.47
N CYS A 305 -14.45 -5.34 5.18
CA CYS A 305 -14.76 -6.68 4.70
C CYS A 305 -13.48 -7.40 4.29
N VAL A 306 -13.23 -8.55 4.93
CA VAL A 306 -12.19 -9.49 4.53
C VAL A 306 -12.84 -10.57 3.65
N VAL A 307 -12.55 -10.53 2.36
CA VAL A 307 -13.06 -11.53 1.42
C VAL A 307 -12.09 -12.71 1.37
N ARG A 308 -12.56 -13.88 1.83
CA ARG A 308 -11.83 -15.15 1.78
C ARG A 308 -12.33 -16.03 0.64
N ARG A 309 -11.40 -16.77 0.04
CA ARG A 309 -11.54 -17.94 -0.86
C ARG A 309 -12.98 -18.40 -1.18
N TRP A 310 -13.28 -18.44 -2.47
CA TRP A 310 -14.55 -18.81 -3.11
C TRP A 310 -15.24 -20.07 -2.57
N PRO A 311 -16.59 -20.10 -2.50
CA PRO A 311 -17.53 -19.08 -3.00
C PRO A 311 -17.57 -17.83 -2.10
N VAL A 312 -17.73 -16.64 -2.70
CA VAL A 312 -17.59 -15.35 -2.00
C VAL A 312 -18.57 -15.25 -0.85
N ALA A 313 -18.07 -15.38 0.38
CA ALA A 313 -18.76 -14.97 1.58
C ALA A 313 -18.10 -13.67 2.07
N CYS A 314 -18.82 -12.55 1.99
CA CYS A 314 -18.51 -11.39 2.81
C CYS A 314 -18.83 -11.79 4.25
N PHE A 315 -17.82 -12.12 5.04
CA PHE A 315 -18.02 -12.21 6.49
C PHE A 315 -18.08 -10.78 7.03
N GLY A 316 -19.25 -10.15 6.95
CA GLY A 316 -19.62 -9.16 7.93
C GLY A 316 -19.62 -9.88 9.28
N ALA A 317 -18.78 -9.46 10.22
CA ALA A 317 -18.78 -10.03 11.56
C ALA A 317 -20.01 -9.54 12.33
N VAL A 318 -21.19 -10.05 11.96
CA VAL A 318 -22.37 -10.02 12.81
C VAL A 318 -22.26 -11.23 13.73
N HIS A 319 -21.66 -11.04 14.90
CA HIS A 319 -21.97 -11.88 16.06
C HIS A 319 -23.22 -11.30 16.72
N ILE A 320 -24.37 -11.91 16.47
CA ILE A 320 -25.48 -11.86 17.43
C ILE A 320 -25.15 -12.90 18.51
N LEU A 321 -24.74 -12.43 19.68
CA LEU A 321 -24.83 -13.15 20.96
C LEU A 321 -25.74 -12.26 21.82
N ASN A 322 -26.90 -12.68 22.33
CA ASN A 322 -27.23 -13.78 23.25
C ASN A 322 -28.76 -14.02 23.17
N GLY A 323 -29.37 -15.12 23.63
CA GLY A 323 -28.85 -16.24 24.42
C GLY A 323 -29.95 -17.27 24.68
N HIS A 324 -29.52 -18.52 24.88
CA HIS A 324 -30.32 -19.55 25.54
C HIS A 324 -29.85 -19.63 26.99
N THR A 325 -30.67 -19.18 27.93
CA THR A 325 -30.59 -19.62 29.31
C THR A 325 -31.35 -20.94 29.41
N SER A 326 -30.63 -22.03 29.65
CA SER A 326 -31.20 -23.24 30.23
C SER A 326 -31.43 -23.02 31.72
N GLY A 327 -32.66 -23.23 32.18
CA GLY A 327 -33.05 -23.30 33.59
C GLY A 327 -34.37 -24.06 33.66
N ALA A 328 -34.45 -24.99 34.63
CA ALA A 328 -35.49 -25.99 34.85
C ALA A 328 -36.93 -25.48 34.87
#